data_AF-A0A9N9HPL5-F1
#
_entry.id   AF-A0A9N9HPL5-F1
#
_cell.length_a   1.000
_cell.length_b   1.000
_cell.length_c   1.000
_cell.angle_alpha   90.00
_cell.angle_beta   90.00
_cell.angle_gamma   90.00
#
_symmetry.space_group_name_H-M   'P 1'
#
loop_
_entity.id
_entity.type
_entity.pdbx_description
1 polymer ?
#
loop_
_entity_poly.entity_id
_entity_poly.type
_entity_poly.pdbx_seq_one_letter_code
_entity_poly.pdbx_strand_id
1 'polypeptide(L)'
;YTAVVTSFIPRHLDKRTIKVPVAISGEPPQERVICLNDGYDEEDMIINKAQEAITEYKVIAGTGGYSLLWLYPLTGRKHQLRVHCASVLNAPILGDVKYRDTTKILPHIKKLQSQNSSSNFNPMHLHLSKIAIRDWKLFNAVGKVVKRKDIEVHAPLPDYFQKTTLMIFGIDADNDEFLARYVV
;
A
#
# COMPACT_ATOMS: atom_id res chain seq x y z
N TYR A 1 -4.52 2.47 -4.82
CA TYR A 1 -3.53 1.39 -4.63
C TYR A 1 -4.22 0.17 -4.07
N THR A 2 -3.72 -1.01 -4.39
CA THR A 2 -4.20 -2.30 -3.88
C THR A 2 -3.05 -3.01 -3.19
N ALA A 3 -3.28 -3.57 -2.00
CA ALA A 3 -2.26 -4.28 -1.25
C ALA A 3 -2.77 -5.55 -0.59
N VAL A 4 -1.93 -6.60 -0.56
CA VAL A 4 -2.14 -7.76 0.32
C VAL A 4 -1.29 -7.57 1.56
N VAL A 5 -1.90 -7.63 2.75
CA VAL A 5 -1.20 -7.49 4.04
C VAL A 5 -1.22 -8.81 4.82
N THR A 6 -0.21 -9.02 5.66
CA THR A 6 0.02 -10.27 6.40
C THR A 6 -0.67 -10.33 7.76
N SER A 7 -1.83 -9.69 7.89
CA SER A 7 -2.69 -9.85 9.06
C SER A 7 -4.15 -9.76 8.64
N PHE A 8 -5.01 -10.47 9.36
CA PHE A 8 -6.45 -10.34 9.19
C PHE A 8 -6.93 -9.06 9.85
N ILE A 9 -7.60 -8.20 9.09
CA ILE A 9 -8.20 -6.97 9.60
C ILE A 9 -9.73 -7.05 9.44
N PRO A 10 -10.52 -7.02 10.54
CA PRO A 10 -11.97 -7.18 10.46
C PRO A 10 -12.64 -6.02 9.70
N ARG A 11 -13.56 -6.32 8.76
CA ARG A 11 -14.27 -5.30 7.95
C ARG A 11 -15.16 -4.34 8.76
N HIS A 12 -15.61 -4.70 9.95
CA HIS A 12 -16.53 -3.86 10.75
C HIS A 12 -15.81 -2.75 11.54
N LEU A 13 -14.47 -2.71 11.54
CA LEU A 13 -13.66 -1.63 12.13
C LEU A 13 -13.36 -0.50 11.11
N ASP A 14 -14.21 -0.37 10.07
CA ASP A 14 -14.08 0.56 8.94
C ASP A 14 -14.44 2.02 9.31
N LYS A 15 -13.54 2.74 9.99
CA LYS A 15 -13.32 4.19 9.76
C LYS A 15 -11.83 4.47 9.89
N ARG A 16 -11.17 4.64 8.74
CA ARG A 16 -9.82 4.09 8.52
C ARG A 16 -8.81 5.08 7.98
N THR A 17 -9.01 6.37 8.20
CA THR A 17 -7.94 7.33 7.91
C THR A 17 -6.79 7.06 8.87
N ILE A 18 -5.64 6.68 8.33
CA ILE A 18 -4.37 6.66 9.07
C ILE A 18 -3.79 8.06 8.93
N LYS A 19 -3.91 8.86 10.00
CA LYS A 19 -3.27 10.17 10.10
C LYS A 19 -2.16 10.09 11.14
N VAL A 20 -0.98 9.73 10.67
CA VAL A 20 0.20 9.50 11.51
C VAL A 20 1.41 10.06 10.79
N PRO A 21 2.09 11.07 11.35
CA PRO A 21 3.29 11.65 10.76
C PRO A 21 4.39 10.61 10.54
N VAL A 22 5.20 10.83 9.51
CA VAL A 22 6.33 9.98 9.18
C VAL A 22 7.63 10.77 9.14
N ALA A 23 8.70 10.13 9.55
CA ALA A 23 10.05 10.68 9.52
C ALA A 23 11.04 9.69 8.91
N ILE A 24 12.21 10.16 8.49
CA ILE A 24 13.32 9.29 8.13
C ILE A 24 14.24 9.18 9.36
N SER A 25 14.54 7.96 9.76
CA SER A 25 15.42 7.65 10.88
C SER A 25 16.56 6.74 10.43
N GLY A 26 17.70 6.81 11.12
CA GLY A 26 18.93 6.09 10.79
C GLY A 26 19.82 6.83 9.80
N GLU A 27 21.03 6.31 9.61
CA GLU A 27 22.02 6.90 8.70
C GLU A 27 22.07 6.15 7.35
N PRO A 28 22.50 6.81 6.26
CA PRO A 28 22.74 6.11 5.00
C PRO A 28 23.79 4.99 5.15
N PRO A 29 23.60 3.81 4.54
CA PRO A 29 22.47 3.39 3.69
C PRO A 29 21.29 2.73 4.45
N GLN A 30 21.32 2.67 5.78
CA GLN A 30 20.33 1.97 6.61
C GLN A 30 19.06 2.78 6.95
N GLU A 31 18.94 4.01 6.42
CA GLU A 31 17.78 4.89 6.61
C GLU A 31 16.41 4.19 6.41
N ARG A 32 15.45 4.48 7.30
CA ARG A 32 14.10 3.90 7.27
C ARG A 32 13.05 4.96 7.57
N VAL A 33 11.92 4.88 6.86
CA VAL A 33 10.76 5.70 7.19
C VAL A 33 10.06 5.09 8.39
N ILE A 34 9.82 5.86 9.44
CA ILE A 34 9.12 5.45 10.66
C ILE A 34 7.84 6.27 10.84
N CYS A 35 6.85 5.69 11.52
CA CYS A 35 5.68 6.42 12.01
C CYS A 35 5.98 7.00 13.39
N LEU A 36 5.63 8.27 13.60
CA LEU A 36 5.65 8.89 14.92
C LEU A 36 4.22 8.86 15.49
N ASN A 37 3.94 7.87 16.34
CA ASN A 37 2.63 7.64 16.97
C ASN A 37 2.56 8.32 18.36
N ASP A 38 1.49 8.03 19.10
CA ASP A 38 1.32 8.41 20.51
C ASP A 38 2.55 7.97 21.33
N GLY A 39 3.35 8.94 21.77
CA GLY A 39 4.61 8.71 22.49
C GLY A 39 5.77 9.60 22.05
N TYR A 40 5.67 10.26 20.88
CA TYR A 40 6.62 11.28 20.44
C TYR A 40 6.09 12.67 20.76
N ASP A 41 6.93 13.53 21.33
CA ASP A 41 6.57 14.92 21.63
C ASP A 41 6.84 15.87 20.42
N GLU A 42 6.51 17.15 20.58
CA GLU A 42 6.74 18.15 19.53
C GLU A 42 8.23 18.31 19.20
N GLU A 43 9.11 18.11 20.18
CA GLU A 43 10.56 18.21 20.01
C GLU A 43 11.07 17.05 19.14
N ASP A 44 10.62 15.83 19.40
CA ASP A 44 10.87 14.66 18.56
C ASP A 44 10.41 14.88 17.11
N MET A 45 9.23 15.49 16.92
CA MET A 45 8.73 15.80 15.58
C MET A 45 9.66 16.76 14.82
N ILE A 46 10.15 17.80 15.50
CA ILE A 46 11.06 18.79 14.92
C ILE A 46 12.42 18.17 14.60
N ILE A 47 13.01 17.46 15.58
CA ILE A 47 14.33 16.80 15.45
C ILE A 47 14.32 15.83 14.26
N ASN A 48 13.27 15.01 14.16
CA ASN A 48 13.15 14.00 13.12
C ASN A 48 12.61 14.56 11.79
N LYS A 49 12.35 15.87 11.69
CA LYS A 49 11.78 16.54 10.51
C LYS A 49 10.53 15.82 10.00
N ALA A 50 9.64 15.48 10.94
CA ALA A 50 8.44 14.70 10.68
C ALA A 50 7.53 15.41 9.69
N GLN A 51 6.90 14.63 8.81
CA GLN A 51 5.99 15.12 7.80
C GLN A 51 4.63 14.47 7.98
N GLU A 52 3.57 15.28 7.92
CA GLU A 52 2.21 14.75 7.95
C GLU A 52 2.01 13.71 6.82
N ALA A 53 1.50 12.55 7.21
CA ALA A 53 1.14 11.47 6.30
C ALA A 53 -0.27 10.99 6.58
N ILE A 54 -1.10 11.00 5.53
CA ILE A 54 -2.51 10.65 5.60
C ILE A 54 -2.83 9.62 4.53
N THR A 55 -3.37 8.48 4.94
CA THR A 55 -3.81 7.40 4.06
C THR A 55 -5.23 7.01 4.41
N GLU A 56 -6.14 7.02 3.44
CA GLU A 56 -7.42 6.36 3.57
C GLU A 56 -7.28 4.90 3.16
N TYR A 57 -7.96 3.99 3.86
CA TYR A 57 -7.99 2.60 3.44
C TYR A 57 -9.33 1.92 3.69
N LYS A 58 -9.56 0.84 2.94
CA LYS A 58 -10.73 -0.03 3.04
C LYS A 58 -10.31 -1.48 3.01
N VAL A 59 -10.85 -2.31 3.89
CA VAL A 59 -10.65 -3.76 3.82
C VAL A 59 -11.62 -4.33 2.80
N ILE A 60 -11.06 -4.85 1.72
CA ILE A 60 -11.83 -5.44 0.64
C ILE A 60 -12.13 -6.90 0.93
N ALA A 61 -11.15 -7.66 1.39
CA ALA A 61 -11.30 -9.07 1.80
C ALA A 61 -10.35 -9.41 2.95
N GLY A 62 -10.65 -10.48 3.69
CA GLY A 62 -9.80 -10.96 4.77
C GLY A 62 -10.08 -12.41 5.11
N THR A 63 -9.03 -13.21 5.25
CA THR A 63 -9.08 -14.62 5.68
C THR A 63 -7.69 -15.10 6.06
N GLY A 64 -7.60 -16.13 6.91
CA GLY A 64 -6.36 -16.90 7.12
C GLY A 64 -5.13 -16.09 7.53
N GLY A 65 -5.30 -14.96 8.23
CA GLY A 65 -4.19 -14.07 8.60
C GLY A 65 -3.73 -13.12 7.49
N TYR A 66 -4.55 -12.90 6.46
CA TYR A 66 -4.29 -11.93 5.40
C TYR A 66 -5.51 -11.02 5.18
N SER A 67 -5.24 -9.84 4.63
CA SER A 67 -6.28 -8.93 4.14
C SER A 67 -5.89 -8.31 2.80
N LEU A 68 -6.88 -8.13 1.94
CA LEU A 68 -6.78 -7.34 0.71
C LEU A 68 -7.29 -5.93 1.02
N LEU A 69 -6.43 -4.93 0.83
CA LEU A 69 -6.72 -3.53 1.12
C LEU A 69 -6.79 -2.72 -0.17
N TRP A 70 -7.75 -1.80 -0.20
CA TRP A 70 -7.68 -0.61 -1.05
C TRP A 70 -7.06 0.52 -0.23
N LEU A 71 -6.07 1.19 -0.79
CA LEU A 71 -5.28 2.24 -0.15
C LEU A 71 -5.31 3.50 -1.03
N TYR A 72 -5.58 4.65 -0.41
CA TYR A 72 -5.60 5.95 -1.06
C TYR A 72 -4.78 6.97 -0.24
N PRO A 73 -3.52 7.20 -0.62
CA PRO A 73 -2.68 8.17 0.06
C PRO A 73 -3.13 9.59 -0.30
N LEU A 74 -3.51 10.40 0.70
CA LEU A 74 -3.81 11.83 0.54
C LEU A 74 -2.53 12.69 0.56
N THR A 75 -1.41 12.09 0.97
CA THR A 75 -0.06 12.67 0.95
C THR A 75 0.91 11.72 0.24
N GLY A 76 2.01 12.22 -0.31
CA GLY A 76 2.96 11.43 -1.11
C GLY A 76 4.29 11.11 -0.43
N ARG A 77 4.31 10.71 0.86
CA ARG A 77 5.58 10.51 1.59
C ARG A 77 6.28 9.20 1.16
N LYS A 78 7.62 9.19 1.21
CA LYS A 78 8.44 7.99 0.91
C LYS A 78 7.94 6.81 1.75
N HIS A 79 7.65 5.68 1.10
CA HIS A 79 7.17 4.45 1.75
C HIS A 79 5.91 4.59 2.64
N GLN A 80 5.12 5.65 2.51
CA GLN A 80 3.99 5.94 3.39
C GLN A 80 3.05 4.75 3.58
N LEU A 81 2.55 4.19 2.48
CA LEU A 81 1.62 3.06 2.54
C LEU A 81 2.23 1.83 3.24
N ARG A 82 3.52 1.59 2.99
CA ARG A 82 4.26 0.44 3.55
C ARG A 82 4.40 0.57 5.07
N VAL A 83 4.84 1.73 5.55
CA VAL A 83 5.02 1.97 6.99
C VAL A 83 3.69 2.10 7.72
N HIS A 84 2.67 2.73 7.10
CA HIS A 84 1.32 2.78 7.67
C HIS A 84 0.73 1.37 7.86
N CYS A 85 0.84 0.50 6.86
CA CYS A 85 0.39 -0.89 6.99
C CYS A 85 1.17 -1.65 8.09
N ALA A 86 2.51 -1.53 8.10
CA ALA A 86 3.33 -2.28 9.05
C ALA A 86 3.22 -1.77 10.49
N SER A 87 3.33 -0.46 10.72
CA SER A 87 3.48 0.14 12.04
C SER A 87 2.17 0.62 12.67
N VAL A 88 1.16 0.95 11.87
CA VAL A 88 -0.14 1.42 12.41
C VAL A 88 -1.16 0.29 12.39
N LEU A 89 -1.27 -0.44 11.28
CA LEU A 89 -2.21 -1.55 11.17
C LEU A 89 -1.66 -2.87 11.75
N ASN A 90 -0.39 -2.90 12.15
CA ASN A 90 0.31 -4.13 12.52
C ASN A 90 0.20 -5.23 11.45
N ALA A 91 0.11 -4.82 10.18
CA ALA A 91 -0.17 -5.68 9.05
C ALA A 91 0.78 -5.34 7.88
N PRO A 92 2.05 -5.76 7.92
CA PRO A 92 3.00 -5.50 6.84
C PRO A 92 2.49 -5.99 5.47
N ILE A 93 2.89 -5.30 4.40
CA ILE A 93 2.56 -5.72 3.04
C ILE A 93 3.29 -7.01 2.71
N LEU A 94 2.58 -7.96 2.09
CA LEU A 94 3.16 -9.23 1.63
C LEU A 94 4.28 -8.96 0.62
N GLY A 95 5.44 -9.58 0.84
CA GLY A 95 6.64 -9.35 0.04
C GLY A 95 7.47 -8.13 0.46
N ASP A 96 7.02 -7.31 1.41
CA ASP A 96 7.80 -6.17 1.91
C ASP A 96 8.87 -6.60 2.92
N VAL A 97 10.09 -6.86 2.44
CA VAL A 97 11.22 -7.28 3.27
C VAL A 97 11.66 -6.20 4.28
N LYS A 98 11.51 -4.90 3.96
CA LYS A 98 12.01 -3.80 4.80
C LYS A 98 11.11 -3.51 6.01
N TYR A 99 9.82 -3.73 5.86
CA TYR A 99 8.82 -3.43 6.89
C TYR A 99 8.20 -4.66 7.54
N ARG A 100 8.64 -5.86 7.15
CA ARG A 100 8.27 -7.11 7.83
C ARG A 100 8.89 -7.17 9.23
N ASP A 101 8.09 -7.60 10.19
CA ASP A 101 8.57 -7.98 11.51
C ASP A 101 9.17 -9.41 11.42
N THR A 102 10.50 -9.52 11.55
CA THR A 102 11.19 -10.82 11.52
C THR A 102 10.90 -11.69 12.75
N THR A 103 10.33 -11.11 13.82
CA THR A 103 9.95 -11.85 15.03
C THR A 103 8.57 -12.51 14.92
N LYS A 104 7.73 -12.08 13.97
CA LYS A 104 6.34 -12.58 13.76
C LYS A 104 6.19 -13.41 12.48
N ILE A 105 7.19 -14.21 12.11
CA ILE A 105 7.07 -15.08 10.93
C ILE A 105 6.06 -16.20 11.20
N LEU A 106 4.84 -16.05 10.68
CA LEU A 106 3.84 -17.12 10.66
C LEU A 106 4.39 -18.35 9.90
N PRO A 107 4.23 -19.58 10.43
CA PRO A 107 4.79 -20.80 9.84
C PRO A 107 4.32 -21.08 8.41
N HIS A 108 3.15 -20.56 7.99
CA HIS A 108 2.61 -20.77 6.65
C HIS A 108 3.39 -20.04 5.54
N ILE A 109 4.09 -18.93 5.84
CA ILE A 109 4.90 -18.19 4.84
C ILE A 109 6.12 -19.00 4.42
N LYS A 110 6.67 -19.85 5.30
CA LYS A 110 7.80 -20.74 4.95
C LYS A 110 7.45 -21.68 3.81
N LYS A 111 6.20 -22.14 3.71
CA LYS A 111 5.76 -23.10 2.68
C LYS A 111 5.57 -22.46 1.31
N LEU A 112 5.16 -21.19 1.25
CA LEU A 112 5.08 -20.41 0.01
C LEU A 112 6.46 -19.98 -0.51
N GLN A 113 7.42 -19.75 0.40
CA GLN A 113 8.77 -19.31 0.06
C GLN A 113 9.73 -20.47 -0.23
N SER A 114 9.54 -21.65 0.37
CA SER A 114 10.44 -22.80 0.16
C SER A 114 10.22 -23.55 -1.17
N GLN A 115 9.14 -23.26 -1.89
CA GLN A 115 8.79 -23.95 -3.15
C GLN A 115 9.28 -23.22 -4.41
N ASN A 116 9.87 -22.03 -4.28
CA ASN A 116 10.46 -21.28 -5.41
C ASN A 116 11.99 -21.27 -5.31
N SER A 117 12.60 -22.44 -5.48
CA SER A 117 14.05 -22.68 -5.41
C SER A 117 14.82 -22.28 -6.68
N SER A 118 14.47 -21.18 -7.35
CA SER A 118 15.23 -20.74 -8.55
C SER A 118 15.31 -19.23 -8.78
N SER A 119 14.63 -18.41 -7.98
CA SER A 119 14.82 -16.95 -7.98
C SER A 119 14.54 -16.37 -6.59
N ASN A 120 15.48 -15.60 -6.03
CA ASN A 120 15.33 -14.86 -4.77
C ASN A 120 14.28 -13.72 -4.83
N PHE A 121 13.44 -13.67 -5.86
CA PHE A 121 12.49 -12.60 -6.08
C PHE A 121 11.17 -12.87 -5.35
N ASN A 122 10.94 -12.13 -4.27
CA ASN A 122 9.66 -12.10 -3.58
C ASN A 122 8.98 -10.75 -3.86
N PRO A 123 8.10 -10.64 -4.87
CA PRO A 123 7.50 -9.37 -5.24
C PRO A 123 6.64 -8.83 -4.11
N MET A 124 6.65 -7.51 -3.94
CA MET A 124 5.80 -6.82 -2.98
C MET A 124 4.39 -6.67 -3.56
N HIS A 125 3.39 -7.18 -2.86
CA HIS A 125 1.97 -7.04 -3.21
C HIS A 125 1.44 -5.66 -2.86
N LEU A 126 1.99 -4.64 -3.51
CA LEU A 126 1.50 -3.27 -3.52
C LEU A 126 1.46 -2.78 -4.95
N HIS A 127 0.28 -2.49 -5.47
CA HIS A 127 0.07 -2.11 -6.86
C HIS A 127 -0.69 -0.79 -6.97
N LEU A 128 -0.29 0.05 -7.94
CA LEU A 128 -1.07 1.22 -8.35
C LEU A 128 -1.92 0.80 -9.55
N SER A 129 -3.19 0.46 -9.29
CA SER A 129 -4.14 0.06 -10.32
C SER A 129 -4.61 1.22 -11.19
N LYS A 130 -4.74 2.40 -10.60
CA LYS A 130 -5.36 3.56 -11.24
C LYS A 130 -4.76 4.87 -10.78
N ILE A 131 -4.49 5.76 -11.72
CA ILE A 131 -4.13 7.16 -11.48
C ILE A 131 -5.01 8.08 -12.32
N ALA A 132 -5.46 9.19 -11.73
CA ALA A 132 -6.27 10.18 -12.41
C ALA A 132 -5.58 11.55 -12.34
N ILE A 133 -5.40 12.18 -13.49
CA ILE A 133 -4.98 13.56 -13.63
C ILE A 133 -6.23 14.38 -13.92
N ARG A 134 -6.65 15.17 -12.93
CA ARG A 134 -7.84 16.00 -13.02
C ARG A 134 -7.54 17.32 -13.72
N ASP A 135 -8.53 17.84 -14.42
CA ASP A 135 -8.48 19.17 -15.02
C ASP A 135 -7.28 19.39 -15.97
N TRP A 136 -6.93 18.37 -16.77
CA TRP A 136 -5.83 18.45 -17.73
C TRP A 136 -6.14 19.46 -18.84
N LYS A 137 -5.27 20.46 -18.98
CA LYS A 137 -5.40 21.54 -19.95
C LYS A 137 -4.81 21.13 -21.29
N LEU A 138 -5.64 21.21 -22.32
CA LEU A 138 -5.22 21.11 -23.72
C LEU A 138 -5.06 22.52 -24.27
N PHE A 139 -3.89 22.77 -24.87
CA PHE A 139 -3.52 24.06 -25.43
C PHE A 139 -3.54 24.00 -26.96
N ASN A 140 -3.89 25.11 -27.61
CA ASN A 140 -3.67 25.28 -29.04
C ASN A 140 -2.22 25.70 -29.35
N ALA A 141 -1.89 25.86 -30.63
CA ALA A 141 -0.56 26.26 -31.10
C ALA A 141 -0.07 27.62 -30.56
N VAL A 142 -0.96 28.46 -30.04
CA VAL A 142 -0.66 29.79 -29.49
C VAL A 142 -0.68 29.78 -27.94
N GLY A 143 -0.76 28.60 -27.31
CA GLY A 143 -0.71 28.47 -25.86
C GLY A 143 -2.01 28.81 -25.11
N LYS A 144 -3.14 28.98 -25.82
CA LYS A 144 -4.45 29.20 -25.19
C LYS A 144 -5.10 27.86 -24.82
N VAL A 145 -5.61 27.76 -23.59
CA VAL A 145 -6.40 26.59 -23.16
C VAL A 145 -7.68 26.52 -23.99
N VAL A 146 -7.87 25.41 -24.70
CA VAL A 146 -9.04 25.17 -25.54
C VAL A 146 -9.98 24.12 -24.97
N LYS A 147 -9.47 23.23 -24.12
CA LYS A 147 -10.26 22.17 -23.49
C LYS A 147 -9.65 21.75 -22.17
N ARG A 148 -10.52 21.36 -21.24
CA ARG A 148 -10.16 20.67 -20.00
C ARG A 148 -10.72 19.26 -20.07
N LYS A 149 -9.96 18.28 -19.63
CA LYS A 149 -10.42 16.90 -19.51
C LYS A 149 -9.75 16.22 -18.33
N ASP A 150 -10.43 15.26 -17.74
CA ASP A 150 -9.76 14.32 -16.85
C ASP A 150 -9.06 13.25 -17.69
N ILE A 151 -7.87 12.85 -17.27
CA ILE A 151 -7.12 11.73 -17.83
C ILE A 151 -7.05 10.66 -16.76
N GLU A 152 -7.51 9.46 -17.09
CA GLU A 152 -7.42 8.30 -16.23
C GLU A 152 -6.54 7.24 -16.90
N VAL A 153 -5.59 6.70 -16.15
CA VAL A 153 -4.68 5.65 -16.60
C VAL A 153 -4.81 4.48 -15.64
N HIS A 154 -4.98 3.29 -16.22
CA HIS A 154 -5.14 2.04 -15.51
C HIS A 154 -3.98 1.11 -15.81
N ALA A 155 -3.62 0.30 -14.82
CA ALA A 155 -2.65 -0.77 -14.95
C ALA A 155 -3.27 -2.03 -14.33
N PRO A 156 -3.46 -3.12 -15.11
CA PRO A 156 -3.98 -4.36 -14.57
C PRO A 156 -3.06 -4.92 -13.47
N LEU A 157 -3.62 -5.73 -12.57
CA LEU A 157 -2.80 -6.39 -11.58
C LEU A 157 -1.77 -7.32 -12.25
N PRO A 158 -0.52 -7.37 -11.77
CA PRO A 158 0.44 -8.35 -12.26
C PRO A 158 0.01 -9.79 -11.95
N ASP A 159 0.37 -10.76 -12.81
CA ASP A 159 0.00 -12.18 -12.68
C ASP A 159 0.26 -12.79 -11.29
N TYR A 160 1.42 -12.48 -10.69
CA TYR A 160 1.76 -13.01 -9.36
C TYR A 160 0.76 -12.52 -8.30
N PHE A 161 0.29 -11.27 -8.45
CA PHE A 161 -0.64 -10.65 -7.53
C PHE A 161 -2.00 -11.31 -7.69
N GLN A 162 -2.48 -11.47 -8.93
CA GLN A 162 -3.75 -12.14 -9.25
C GLN A 162 -3.79 -13.58 -8.73
N LYS A 163 -2.75 -14.37 -8.99
CA LYS A 163 -2.61 -15.74 -8.46
C LYS A 163 -2.68 -15.77 -6.95
N THR A 164 -2.06 -14.80 -6.28
CA THR A 164 -2.09 -14.70 -4.82
C THR A 164 -3.47 -14.35 -4.29
N THR A 165 -4.18 -13.42 -4.93
CA THR A 165 -5.54 -13.05 -4.48
C THR A 165 -6.55 -14.17 -4.72
N LEU A 166 -6.44 -14.87 -5.84
CA LEU A 166 -7.26 -16.04 -6.11
C LEU A 166 -6.98 -17.16 -5.09
N MET A 167 -5.71 -17.45 -4.81
CA MET A 167 -5.32 -18.50 -3.86
C MET A 167 -5.78 -18.18 -2.43
N ILE A 168 -5.57 -16.95 -1.94
CA ILE A 168 -5.83 -16.59 -0.55
C ILE A 168 -7.30 -16.29 -0.32
N PHE A 169 -7.91 -15.48 -1.19
CA PHE A 169 -9.25 -14.94 -0.97
C PHE A 169 -10.33 -15.59 -1.84
N GLY A 170 -9.96 -16.44 -2.80
CA GLY A 170 -10.90 -16.97 -3.80
C GLY A 170 -11.38 -15.90 -4.78
N ILE A 171 -10.64 -14.80 -4.95
CA ILE A 171 -11.07 -13.68 -5.78
C ILE A 171 -10.21 -13.54 -7.02
N ASP A 172 -10.88 -13.57 -8.18
CA ASP A 172 -10.32 -13.19 -9.47
C ASP A 172 -10.49 -11.68 -9.67
N ALA A 173 -9.39 -10.94 -9.51
CA ALA A 173 -9.44 -9.49 -9.46
C ALA A 173 -9.65 -8.80 -10.82
N ASP A 174 -9.46 -9.50 -11.94
CA ASP A 174 -9.73 -8.95 -13.28
C ASP A 174 -11.18 -9.16 -13.70
N ASN A 175 -11.85 -10.18 -13.14
CA ASN A 175 -13.22 -10.57 -13.52
C ASN A 175 -14.27 -10.27 -12.44
N ASP A 176 -13.87 -9.92 -11.22
CA ASP A 176 -14.78 -9.53 -10.15
C ASP A 176 -15.18 -8.06 -10.30
N GLU A 177 -16.42 -7.80 -10.71
CA GLU A 177 -16.97 -6.45 -10.94
C GLU A 177 -16.95 -5.57 -9.68
N PHE A 178 -17.02 -6.18 -8.50
CA PHE A 178 -16.92 -5.45 -7.23
C PHE A 178 -15.47 -5.03 -6.96
N LEU A 179 -14.49 -5.91 -7.24
CA LEU A 179 -13.07 -5.57 -7.16
C LEU A 179 -12.63 -4.61 -8.26
N ALA A 180 -13.20 -4.68 -9.46
CA ALA A 180 -12.85 -3.81 -10.57
C ALA A 180 -13.00 -2.32 -10.20
N ARG A 181 -13.86 -1.97 -9.23
CA ARG A 181 -14.01 -0.59 -8.73
C ARG A 181 -12.84 -0.11 -7.86
N TYR A 182 -12.07 -1.03 -7.29
CA TYR A 182 -10.97 -0.76 -6.36
C TYR A 182 -9.60 -1.17 -6.92
N VAL A 183 -9.57 -2.16 -7.81
CA VAL A 183 -8.39 -2.92 -8.21
C VAL A 183 -8.08 -2.80 -9.70
N VAL A 184 -9.06 -2.41 -10.52
CA VAL A 184 -8.93 -2.14 -11.96
C VAL A 184 -9.21 -0.67 -12.22
#